data_AF-A0A0F9HHF8-F1
#
_entry.id   AF-A0A0F9HHF8-F1
#
_cell.length_a   1.000
_cell.length_b   1.000
_cell.length_c   1.000
_cell.angle_alpha   90.00
_cell.angle_beta   90.00
_cell.angle_gamma   90.00
#
_symmetry.space_group_name_H-M   'P 1'
#
loop_
_entity.id
_entity.type
_entity.pdbx_description
1 polymer ?
#
loop_
_entity_poly.entity_id
_entity_poly.type
_entity_poly.pdbx_seq_one_letter_code
_entity_poly.pdbx_strand_id
1 'polypeptide(L)'
;MTEFKINDLITLKFRYPSTEIYVNGKRFIQCKQLLLSIPKDDVEKYSDVESIDEAVEIYDHSVYKSQIYRDDGIPEMENDENYSLIEPEEEFWDHCSNLQVWSEYDYDTRLLKVNLAFPLLKQLAKAGDDLAQIKLKEEILKRLLSGSESVIEFLFVEGYQDYLSNEELLTGLLEAKEAETLMEIQQKLNIIFKFVPSINRGLEVAWKERKIVHKFSMSNKKVSGLDLFNCNLTELPDNTFKLKSIKVINIGRNPSFNMTLGYFKDLINKLKHLKILVFSQNQSENLSSGIEKLLKKN
;
A
#
# COMPACT_ATOMS: atom_id res chain seq x y z
N MET A 1 13.60 -37.58 -6.85
CA MET A 1 13.35 -36.13 -6.96
C MET A 1 12.05 -35.99 -7.72
N THR A 2 11.01 -35.51 -7.04
CA THR A 2 9.67 -35.36 -7.62
C THR A 2 9.52 -33.90 -8.08
N GLU A 3 9.02 -33.69 -9.28
CA GLU A 3 8.82 -32.36 -9.87
C GLU A 3 7.36 -32.22 -10.28
N PHE A 4 6.75 -31.10 -9.93
CA PHE A 4 5.37 -30.78 -10.26
C PHE A 4 5.30 -29.40 -10.91
N LYS A 5 4.83 -29.35 -12.15
CA LYS A 5 4.69 -28.10 -12.90
C LYS A 5 3.28 -27.56 -12.70
N ILE A 6 3.19 -26.36 -12.12
CA ILE A 6 1.91 -25.67 -11.88
C ILE A 6 1.46 -24.97 -13.16
N ASN A 7 2.36 -24.20 -13.77
CA ASN A 7 2.16 -23.54 -15.05
C ASN A 7 3.51 -23.35 -15.75
N ASP A 8 3.57 -22.60 -16.85
CA ASP A 8 4.79 -22.40 -17.62
C ASP A 8 5.92 -21.70 -16.85
N LEU A 9 5.59 -20.95 -15.80
CA LEU A 9 6.54 -20.20 -14.99
C LEU A 9 6.76 -20.82 -13.61
N ILE A 10 5.80 -21.54 -13.03
CA ILE A 10 5.87 -22.06 -11.67
C ILE A 10 6.11 -23.57 -11.67
N THR A 11 7.11 -24.00 -10.91
CA THR A 11 7.41 -25.42 -10.72
C THR A 11 7.83 -25.69 -9.28
N LEU A 12 7.30 -26.75 -8.69
CA LEU A 12 7.73 -27.24 -7.38
C LEU A 12 8.64 -28.46 -7.55
N LYS A 13 9.67 -28.54 -6.71
CA LYS A 13 10.59 -29.67 -6.68
C LYS A 13 10.71 -30.17 -5.25
N PHE A 14 10.41 -31.45 -5.05
CA PHE A 14 10.60 -32.13 -3.79
C PHE A 14 12.04 -32.66 -3.70
N ARG A 15 12.75 -32.20 -2.67
CA ARG A 15 14.07 -32.66 -2.25
C ARG A 15 14.03 -32.90 -0.76
N TYR A 16 13.81 -34.15 -0.37
CA TYR A 16 13.70 -34.54 1.04
C TYR A 16 14.76 -33.85 1.91
N PRO A 17 14.36 -33.23 3.03
CA PRO A 17 13.01 -33.19 3.61
C PRO A 17 12.17 -31.98 3.16
N SER A 18 12.50 -31.32 2.05
CA SER A 18 12.00 -29.99 1.71
C SER A 18 11.33 -29.87 0.34
N THR A 19 10.37 -28.96 0.26
CA THR A 19 9.80 -28.46 -0.99
C THR A 19 10.46 -27.15 -1.40
N GLU A 20 10.77 -27.03 -2.69
CA GLU A 20 11.36 -25.85 -3.30
C GLU A 20 10.48 -25.34 -4.45
N ILE A 21 10.14 -24.05 -4.42
CA ILE A 21 9.39 -23.38 -5.48
C ILE A 21 10.39 -22.73 -6.44
N TYR A 22 10.11 -22.81 -7.74
CA TYR A 22 10.85 -22.17 -8.82
C TYR A 22 9.90 -21.30 -9.62
N VAL A 23 10.33 -20.07 -9.92
CA VAL A 23 9.64 -19.13 -10.80
C VAL A 23 10.57 -18.80 -11.98
N ASN A 24 10.11 -19.08 -13.19
CA ASN A 24 10.88 -18.97 -14.44
C ASN A 24 12.27 -19.64 -14.32
N GLY A 25 12.28 -20.88 -13.82
CA GLY A 25 13.50 -21.68 -13.62
C GLY A 25 14.43 -21.19 -12.49
N LYS A 26 14.13 -20.08 -11.81
CA LYS A 26 14.92 -19.57 -10.69
C LYS A 26 14.27 -19.97 -9.36
N ARG A 27 15.10 -20.45 -8.43
CA ARG A 27 14.63 -20.79 -7.08
C ARG A 27 14.03 -19.55 -6.42
N PHE A 28 12.79 -19.70 -5.94
CA PHE A 28 12.07 -18.69 -5.20
C PHE A 28 12.43 -18.80 -3.72
N ILE A 29 13.02 -17.73 -3.15
CA ILE A 29 13.54 -17.69 -1.77
C ILE A 29 12.76 -16.59 -1.03
N GLN A 30 11.57 -16.92 -0.55
CA GLN A 30 10.76 -16.10 0.36
C GLN A 30 9.95 -17.04 1.27
N CYS A 31 9.67 -16.63 2.52
CA CYS A 31 9.21 -17.50 3.62
C CYS A 31 8.20 -18.58 3.20
N LYS A 32 8.53 -19.84 3.50
CA LYS A 32 7.82 -21.05 3.05
C LYS A 32 6.55 -21.40 3.86
N GLN A 33 6.13 -20.58 4.83
CA GLN A 33 5.01 -20.94 5.71
C GLN A 33 3.68 -20.87 4.96
N LEU A 34 3.15 -22.03 4.53
CA LEU A 34 1.93 -22.13 3.70
C LEU A 34 0.77 -22.97 4.25
N LEU A 35 0.75 -23.32 5.54
CA LEU A 35 -0.35 -24.14 6.07
C LEU A 35 -1.52 -23.28 6.58
N LEU A 36 -2.64 -23.27 5.86
CA LEU A 36 -3.98 -22.99 6.38
C LEU A 36 -4.73 -24.32 6.44
N SER A 37 -4.99 -24.82 7.64
CA SER A 37 -5.91 -25.93 7.86
C SER A 37 -7.21 -25.34 8.38
N ILE A 38 -8.25 -25.28 7.55
CA ILE A 38 -9.56 -24.71 7.92
C ILE A 38 -10.48 -25.86 8.34
N PRO A 39 -10.93 -25.94 9.61
CA PRO A 39 -11.90 -26.94 10.05
C PRO A 39 -13.25 -26.75 9.34
N LYS A 40 -13.86 -27.85 8.88
CA LYS A 40 -15.10 -27.84 8.08
C LYS A 40 -16.34 -27.32 8.83
N ASP A 41 -16.28 -27.16 10.15
CA ASP A 41 -17.45 -26.92 10.99
C ASP A 41 -17.73 -25.43 11.30
N ASP A 42 -16.93 -24.49 10.77
CA ASP A 42 -17.02 -23.05 11.13
C ASP A 42 -17.21 -22.09 9.93
N VAL A 43 -17.70 -22.59 8.79
CA VAL A 43 -17.85 -21.83 7.52
C VAL A 43 -18.65 -20.52 7.68
N GLU A 44 -19.62 -20.47 8.60
CA GLU A 44 -20.44 -19.28 8.85
C GLU A 44 -19.71 -18.13 9.57
N LYS A 45 -18.56 -18.39 10.23
CA LYS A 45 -17.77 -17.35 10.92
C LYS A 45 -16.82 -16.58 10.00
N TYR A 46 -16.65 -17.03 8.76
CA TYR A 46 -15.68 -16.48 7.80
C TYR A 46 -16.35 -15.76 6.62
N SER A 47 -17.66 -15.51 6.67
CA SER A 47 -18.42 -14.87 5.58
C SER A 47 -18.01 -13.42 5.29
N ASP A 48 -17.44 -12.75 6.30
CA ASP A 48 -17.14 -11.32 6.29
C ASP A 48 -15.63 -11.02 6.21
N VAL A 49 -14.81 -12.04 5.93
CA VAL A 49 -13.35 -11.92 5.89
C VAL A 49 -12.87 -11.52 4.49
N GLU A 50 -12.25 -10.34 4.35
CA GLU A 50 -11.77 -9.80 3.07
C GLU A 50 -10.35 -10.26 2.69
N SER A 51 -9.67 -10.97 3.59
CA SER A 51 -8.34 -11.56 3.37
C SER A 51 -8.00 -12.70 4.33
N ILE A 52 -7.12 -13.61 3.92
CA ILE A 52 -6.57 -14.65 4.79
C ILE A 52 -5.98 -14.07 6.08
N ASP A 53 -5.40 -12.87 6.05
CA ASP A 53 -4.77 -12.26 7.22
C ASP A 53 -5.80 -11.80 8.27
N GLU A 54 -6.98 -11.38 7.83
CA GLU A 54 -8.10 -11.03 8.72
C GLU A 54 -8.73 -12.30 9.32
N ALA A 55 -8.77 -13.41 8.56
CA ALA A 55 -9.05 -14.73 9.14
C ALA A 55 -7.96 -15.16 10.13
N VAL A 56 -6.69 -14.88 9.84
CA VAL A 56 -5.57 -15.17 10.74
C VAL A 56 -5.67 -14.33 12.00
N GLU A 57 -6.00 -13.04 11.99
CA GLU A 57 -6.19 -12.26 13.23
C GLU A 57 -7.33 -12.78 14.12
N ILE A 58 -8.43 -13.27 13.52
CA ILE A 58 -9.51 -13.95 14.25
C ILE A 58 -9.02 -15.30 14.82
N TYR A 59 -8.16 -16.00 14.10
CA TYR A 59 -7.60 -17.29 14.49
C TYR A 59 -6.41 -17.17 15.46
N ASP A 60 -5.62 -16.09 15.40
CA ASP A 60 -4.37 -15.88 16.13
C ASP A 60 -4.61 -15.64 17.63
N HIS A 61 -5.80 -15.16 17.98
CA HIS A 61 -6.26 -15.16 19.38
C HIS A 61 -6.42 -16.57 19.96
N SER A 62 -6.35 -17.62 19.14
CA SER A 62 -6.35 -19.03 19.57
C SER A 62 -5.05 -19.80 19.27
N VAL A 63 -4.12 -19.27 18.45
CA VAL A 63 -2.97 -20.03 17.91
C VAL A 63 -1.60 -19.38 18.16
N TYR A 64 -1.48 -18.36 19.03
CA TYR A 64 -0.17 -17.85 19.47
C TYR A 64 0.63 -18.82 20.39
N LYS A 65 0.47 -20.14 20.21
CA LYS A 65 1.14 -21.18 21.00
C LYS A 65 1.89 -22.25 20.20
N SER A 66 1.95 -22.19 18.87
CA SER A 66 2.70 -23.17 18.08
C SER A 66 3.85 -22.51 17.29
N GLN A 67 4.92 -22.17 18.01
CA GLN A 67 6.26 -22.07 17.44
C GLN A 67 6.68 -23.47 16.98
N ILE A 68 7.01 -23.70 15.70
CA ILE A 68 8.02 -24.70 15.30
C ILE A 68 8.67 -24.24 13.98
N TYR A 69 9.99 -24.42 13.88
CA TYR A 69 10.98 -24.07 12.85
C TYR A 69 11.76 -22.78 13.10
N ARG A 70 13.06 -22.95 13.39
CA ARG A 70 14.08 -21.92 13.15
C ARG A 70 14.31 -21.77 11.65
N ASP A 71 14.88 -20.62 11.29
CA ASP A 71 15.26 -20.17 9.94
C ASP A 71 16.20 -21.12 9.15
N ASP A 72 16.66 -22.21 9.79
CA ASP A 72 17.54 -23.24 9.22
C ASP A 72 16.82 -24.52 8.74
N GLY A 73 15.50 -24.61 8.93
CA GLY A 73 14.68 -25.73 8.45
C GLY A 73 14.85 -27.02 9.25
N ILE A 74 15.36 -26.95 10.48
CA ILE A 74 15.45 -28.09 11.39
C ILE A 74 14.31 -28.00 12.43
N PRO A 75 13.46 -29.04 12.59
CA PRO A 75 12.45 -29.04 13.65
C PRO A 75 13.12 -29.12 15.03
N GLU A 76 12.83 -28.18 15.93
CA GLU A 76 13.04 -28.37 17.37
C GLU A 76 11.95 -29.35 17.85
N MET A 77 12.35 -30.59 18.17
CA MET A 77 11.47 -31.57 18.80
C MET A 77 11.27 -31.16 20.27
N GLU A 78 10.24 -30.37 20.56
CA GLU A 78 9.61 -30.42 21.87
C GLU A 78 8.49 -31.46 21.84
N ASN A 79 8.56 -32.39 22.79
CA ASN A 79 7.73 -33.57 22.93
C ASN A 79 6.27 -33.20 23.23
N ASP A 80 5.50 -32.86 22.21
CA ASP A 80 4.04 -32.80 22.31
C ASP A 80 3.46 -33.96 21.49
N GLU A 81 3.01 -35.01 22.18
CA GLU A 81 2.54 -36.31 21.64
C GLU A 81 1.28 -36.22 20.76
N ASN A 82 0.87 -35.02 20.34
CA ASN A 82 -0.41 -34.77 19.68
C ASN A 82 -0.31 -33.99 18.36
N TYR A 83 0.90 -33.70 17.85
CA TYR A 83 1.04 -33.23 16.47
C TYR A 83 1.19 -34.41 15.52
N SER A 84 0.16 -34.64 14.71
CA SER A 84 0.28 -35.47 13.51
C SER A 84 1.33 -34.83 12.60
N LEU A 85 2.55 -35.36 12.62
CA LEU A 85 3.63 -35.00 11.70
C LEU A 85 3.12 -35.32 10.29
N ILE A 86 2.74 -34.30 9.52
CA ILE A 86 2.52 -34.46 8.08
C ILE A 86 3.87 -34.85 7.49
N GLU A 87 3.93 -35.99 6.79
CA GLU A 87 5.16 -36.43 6.15
C GLU A 87 5.58 -35.39 5.08
N PRO A 88 6.89 -35.09 4.91
CA PRO A 88 7.34 -34.07 3.96
C PRO A 88 6.83 -34.25 2.52
N GLU A 89 6.53 -35.49 2.12
CA GLU A 89 5.94 -35.81 0.83
C GLU A 89 4.45 -35.47 0.75
N GLU A 90 3.70 -35.65 1.83
CA GLU A 90 2.29 -35.24 1.93
C GLU A 90 2.19 -33.71 1.91
N GLU A 91 3.06 -33.03 2.66
CA GLU A 91 3.17 -31.56 2.63
C GLU A 91 3.50 -31.03 1.22
N PHE A 92 4.35 -31.74 0.47
CA PHE A 92 4.66 -31.39 -0.93
C PHE A 92 3.41 -31.41 -1.81
N TRP A 93 2.56 -32.43 -1.70
CA TRP A 93 1.33 -32.53 -2.49
C TRP A 93 0.29 -31.48 -2.08
N ASP A 94 0.21 -31.14 -0.80
CA ASP A 94 -0.61 -30.04 -0.31
C ASP A 94 -0.15 -28.69 -0.90
N HIS A 95 1.16 -28.42 -0.89
CA HIS A 95 1.72 -27.22 -1.52
C HIS A 95 1.43 -27.15 -3.02
N CYS A 96 1.57 -28.27 -3.73
CA CYS A 96 1.27 -28.34 -5.16
C CYS A 96 -0.21 -28.03 -5.43
N SER A 97 -1.12 -28.62 -4.66
CA SER A 97 -2.56 -28.43 -4.83
C SER A 97 -2.98 -26.99 -4.57
N ASN A 98 -2.46 -26.37 -3.51
CA ASN A 98 -2.76 -24.98 -3.18
C ASN A 98 -2.25 -24.00 -4.26
N LEU A 99 -1.01 -24.18 -4.73
CA LEU A 99 -0.45 -23.33 -5.78
C LEU A 99 -1.13 -23.55 -7.13
N GLN A 100 -1.61 -24.77 -7.40
CA GLN A 100 -2.33 -25.08 -8.62
C GLN A 100 -3.67 -24.35 -8.64
N VAL A 101 -4.46 -24.48 -7.57
CA VAL A 101 -5.72 -23.76 -7.44
C VAL A 101 -5.51 -22.24 -7.50
N TRP A 102 -4.50 -21.72 -6.81
CA TRP A 102 -4.16 -20.31 -6.88
C TRP A 102 -3.83 -19.85 -8.32
N SER A 103 -3.09 -20.64 -9.10
CA SER A 103 -2.78 -20.33 -10.50
C SER A 103 -3.98 -20.48 -11.43
N GLU A 104 -4.88 -21.44 -11.18
CA GLU A 104 -6.08 -21.69 -12.01
C GLU A 104 -7.16 -20.63 -11.79
N TYR A 105 -7.14 -19.96 -10.64
CA TYR A 105 -8.06 -18.87 -10.27
C TYR A 105 -7.41 -17.49 -10.41
N ASP A 106 -6.66 -17.29 -11.49
CA ASP A 106 -6.09 -15.99 -11.88
C ASP A 106 -5.30 -15.29 -10.76
N TYR A 107 -4.55 -16.07 -9.98
CA TYR A 107 -3.72 -15.61 -8.86
C TYR A 107 -4.49 -14.90 -7.74
N ASP A 108 -5.75 -15.29 -7.49
CA ASP A 108 -6.56 -14.75 -6.41
C ASP A 108 -5.83 -14.84 -5.06
N THR A 109 -5.46 -13.68 -4.51
CA THR A 109 -4.66 -13.54 -3.28
C THR A 109 -5.39 -14.03 -2.03
N ARG A 110 -6.68 -14.41 -2.14
CA ARG A 110 -7.46 -15.05 -1.07
C ARG A 110 -7.26 -16.57 -0.99
N LEU A 111 -6.68 -17.19 -2.02
CA LEU A 111 -6.49 -18.65 -2.09
C LEU A 111 -5.12 -19.11 -1.58
N LEU A 112 -4.24 -18.16 -1.25
CA LEU A 112 -2.88 -18.42 -0.84
C LEU A 112 -2.46 -17.38 0.20
N LYS A 113 -1.70 -17.79 1.21
CA LYS A 113 -1.28 -16.86 2.27
C LYS A 113 -0.56 -15.65 1.69
N VAL A 114 -0.84 -14.46 2.23
CA VAL A 114 -0.35 -13.19 1.70
C VAL A 114 1.18 -13.13 1.56
N ASN A 115 1.85 -13.75 2.54
CA ASN A 115 3.30 -13.82 2.68
C ASN A 115 3.96 -14.68 1.60
N LEU A 116 3.19 -15.49 0.86
CA LEU A 116 3.65 -16.15 -0.36
C LEU A 116 3.02 -15.52 -1.62
N ALA A 117 1.74 -15.16 -1.60
CA ALA A 117 1.00 -14.73 -2.79
C ALA A 117 1.60 -13.46 -3.38
N PHE A 118 1.84 -12.47 -2.54
CA PHE A 118 2.30 -11.16 -2.99
C PHE A 118 3.76 -11.19 -3.48
N PRO A 119 4.69 -11.85 -2.77
CA PRO A 119 5.99 -12.25 -3.29
C PRO A 119 5.99 -13.00 -4.62
N LEU A 120 5.13 -14.01 -4.79
CA LEU A 120 5.05 -14.78 -6.04
C LEU A 120 4.56 -13.91 -7.19
N LEU A 121 3.53 -13.10 -6.99
CA LEU A 121 3.06 -12.11 -7.97
C LEU A 121 4.20 -11.18 -8.40
N LYS A 122 5.02 -10.69 -7.45
CA LYS A 122 6.20 -9.87 -7.76
C LYS A 122 7.18 -10.58 -8.70
N GLN A 123 7.45 -11.87 -8.45
CA GLN A 123 8.41 -12.63 -9.24
C GLN A 123 7.86 -13.05 -10.61
N LEU A 124 6.57 -13.39 -10.69
CA LEU A 124 5.88 -13.68 -11.94
C LEU A 124 5.81 -12.43 -12.84
N ALA A 125 5.45 -11.28 -12.28
CA ALA A 125 5.45 -10.01 -13.00
C ALA A 125 6.86 -9.67 -13.53
N LYS A 126 7.91 -9.91 -12.73
CA LYS A 126 9.31 -9.76 -13.18
C LYS A 126 9.71 -10.76 -14.27
N ALA A 127 9.07 -11.92 -14.31
CA ALA A 127 9.28 -12.94 -15.33
C ALA A 127 8.52 -12.66 -16.64
N GLY A 128 7.69 -11.61 -16.69
CA GLY A 128 6.91 -11.22 -17.86
C GLY A 128 5.50 -11.82 -17.91
N ASP A 129 4.96 -12.26 -16.78
CA ASP A 129 3.55 -12.67 -16.69
C ASP A 129 2.65 -11.43 -16.57
N ASP A 130 1.93 -11.12 -17.65
CA ASP A 130 1.03 -9.96 -17.75
C ASP A 130 -0.11 -10.04 -16.73
N LEU A 131 -0.67 -11.23 -16.49
CA LEU A 131 -1.76 -11.41 -15.54
C LEU A 131 -1.26 -11.18 -14.11
N ALA A 132 -0.09 -11.72 -13.77
CA ALA A 132 0.53 -11.47 -12.47
C ALA A 132 0.88 -9.99 -12.28
N GLN A 133 1.28 -9.28 -13.34
CA GLN A 133 1.52 -7.83 -13.27
C GLN A 133 0.23 -7.06 -12.95
N ILE A 134 -0.89 -7.41 -13.59
CA ILE A 134 -2.20 -6.81 -13.30
C ILE A 134 -2.59 -7.07 -11.85
N LYS A 135 -2.54 -8.34 -11.42
CA LYS A 135 -2.93 -8.76 -10.07
C LYS A 135 -2.04 -8.13 -8.99
N LEU A 136 -0.75 -7.99 -9.25
CA LEU A 136 0.17 -7.29 -8.36
C LEU A 136 -0.24 -5.83 -8.15
N LYS A 137 -0.57 -5.11 -9.24
CA LYS A 137 -1.01 -3.71 -9.17
C LYS A 137 -2.32 -3.56 -8.41
N GLU A 138 -3.31 -4.41 -8.68
CA GLU A 138 -4.59 -4.44 -7.96
C GLU A 138 -4.37 -4.61 -6.45
N GLU A 139 -3.51 -5.55 -6.08
CA GLU A 139 -3.25 -5.86 -4.68
C GLU A 139 -2.47 -4.73 -3.97
N ILE A 140 -1.53 -4.06 -4.66
CA ILE A 140 -0.88 -2.85 -4.15
C ILE A 140 -1.93 -1.76 -3.87
N LEU A 141 -2.84 -1.51 -4.82
CA LEU A 141 -3.89 -0.50 -4.66
C LEU A 141 -4.83 -0.85 -3.50
N LYS A 142 -5.24 -2.12 -3.36
CA LYS A 142 -6.04 -2.61 -2.23
C LYS A 142 -5.38 -2.29 -0.89
N ARG A 143 -4.08 -2.56 -0.77
CA ARG A 143 -3.32 -2.28 0.46
C ARG A 143 -3.09 -0.79 0.72
N LEU A 144 -2.92 0.03 -0.32
CA LEU A 144 -2.84 1.48 -0.15
C LEU A 144 -4.18 2.08 0.30
N LEU A 145 -5.30 1.51 -0.16
CA LEU A 145 -6.66 1.93 0.20
C LEU A 145 -7.04 1.56 1.64
N SER A 146 -6.47 0.50 2.23
CA SER A 146 -6.73 0.13 3.64
C SER A 146 -6.29 1.23 4.62
N GLY A 147 -5.34 2.08 4.21
CA GLY A 147 -4.87 3.22 5.01
C GLY A 147 -4.00 2.83 6.21
N SER A 148 -3.64 1.55 6.37
CA SER A 148 -2.74 1.10 7.44
C SER A 148 -1.33 1.66 7.22
N GLU A 149 -0.88 2.53 8.14
CA GLU A 149 0.41 3.22 8.01
C GLU A 149 1.59 2.24 7.89
N SER A 150 1.58 1.14 8.66
CA SER A 150 2.65 0.13 8.63
C SER A 150 2.70 -0.63 7.31
N VAL A 151 1.53 -0.96 6.73
CA VAL A 151 1.43 -1.62 5.42
C VAL A 151 1.90 -0.68 4.33
N ILE A 152 1.51 0.59 4.38
CA ILE A 152 1.94 1.58 3.38
C ILE A 152 3.45 1.79 3.49
N GLU A 153 4.01 1.94 4.69
CA GLU A 153 5.46 2.07 4.88
C GLU A 153 6.22 0.88 4.30
N PHE A 154 5.76 -0.35 4.58
CA PHE A 154 6.32 -1.57 3.99
C PHE A 154 6.31 -1.54 2.46
N LEU A 155 5.18 -1.19 1.85
CA LEU A 155 5.08 -1.10 0.38
C LEU A 155 6.09 -0.11 -0.21
N PHE A 156 6.30 1.03 0.47
CA PHE A 156 7.23 2.07 0.04
C PHE A 156 8.70 1.66 0.20
N VAL A 157 9.06 1.08 1.35
CA VAL A 157 10.41 0.60 1.64
C VAL A 157 10.84 -0.50 0.67
N GLU A 158 9.93 -1.41 0.34
CA GLU A 158 10.17 -2.53 -0.57
C GLU A 158 10.02 -2.19 -2.06
N GLY A 159 9.70 -0.94 -2.38
CA GLY A 159 9.61 -0.43 -3.76
C GLY A 159 8.39 -0.94 -4.54
N TYR A 160 7.32 -1.38 -3.86
CA TYR A 160 6.13 -1.89 -4.53
C TYR A 160 5.32 -0.80 -5.23
N GLN A 161 5.35 0.44 -4.73
CA GLN A 161 4.72 1.59 -5.38
C GLN A 161 5.27 1.86 -6.78
N ASP A 162 6.50 1.45 -7.08
CA ASP A 162 7.15 1.71 -8.36
C ASP A 162 6.57 0.86 -9.51
N TYR A 163 5.73 -0.12 -9.17
CA TYR A 163 4.97 -0.90 -10.15
C TYR A 163 3.73 -0.17 -10.68
N LEU A 164 3.32 0.93 -10.03
CA LEU A 164 2.20 1.76 -10.48
C LEU A 164 2.73 3.02 -11.18
N SER A 165 2.21 3.29 -12.37
CA SER A 165 2.35 4.62 -12.96
C SER A 165 1.62 5.67 -12.10
N ASN A 166 1.99 6.94 -12.25
CA ASN A 166 1.29 8.02 -11.53
C ASN A 166 -0.20 8.04 -11.88
N GLU A 167 -0.57 7.77 -13.14
CA GLU A 167 -1.96 7.71 -13.57
C GLU A 167 -2.75 6.56 -12.93
N GLU A 168 -2.19 5.35 -12.94
CA GLU A 168 -2.80 4.18 -12.27
C GLU A 168 -2.94 4.39 -10.77
N LEU A 169 -1.95 5.01 -10.13
CA LEU A 169 -2.01 5.33 -8.71
C LEU A 169 -3.11 6.35 -8.41
N LEU A 170 -3.23 7.43 -9.20
CA LEU A 170 -4.26 8.44 -8.98
C LEU A 170 -5.67 7.90 -9.24
N THR A 171 -5.87 7.19 -10.35
CA THR A 171 -7.18 6.64 -10.72
C THR A 171 -7.60 5.47 -9.83
N GLY A 172 -6.65 4.70 -9.30
CA GLY A 172 -6.93 3.60 -8.37
C GLY A 172 -7.24 4.07 -6.94
N LEU A 173 -6.60 5.15 -6.48
CA LEU A 173 -6.77 5.66 -5.12
C LEU A 173 -7.92 6.66 -4.96
N LEU A 174 -8.22 7.45 -6.00
CA LEU A 174 -9.15 8.57 -5.91
C LEU A 174 -10.44 8.33 -6.71
N GLU A 175 -11.51 9.03 -6.33
CA GLU A 175 -12.69 9.16 -7.19
C GLU A 175 -12.29 9.83 -8.52
N ALA A 176 -12.94 9.46 -9.63
CA ALA A 176 -12.57 9.90 -10.98
C ALA A 176 -12.37 11.43 -11.08
N LYS A 177 -13.31 12.22 -10.56
CA LYS A 177 -13.22 13.69 -10.57
C LYS A 177 -12.06 14.24 -9.73
N GLU A 178 -11.73 13.59 -8.62
CA GLU A 178 -10.61 13.97 -7.75
C GLU A 178 -9.28 13.65 -8.45
N ALA A 179 -9.18 12.48 -9.08
CA ALA A 179 -8.02 12.08 -9.88
C ALA A 179 -7.79 13.05 -11.05
N GLU A 180 -8.81 13.32 -11.87
CA GLU A 180 -8.76 14.27 -12.99
C GLU A 180 -8.31 15.66 -12.51
N THR A 181 -8.93 16.17 -11.45
CA THR A 181 -8.57 17.48 -10.88
C THR A 181 -7.11 17.52 -10.43
N LEU A 182 -6.62 16.45 -9.79
CA LEU A 182 -5.24 16.39 -9.32
C LEU A 182 -4.24 16.29 -10.49
N MET A 183 -4.57 15.55 -11.55
CA MET A 183 -3.78 15.49 -12.78
C MET A 183 -3.69 16.85 -13.48
N GLU A 184 -4.79 17.60 -13.55
CA GLU A 184 -4.80 18.97 -14.09
C GLU A 184 -3.87 19.90 -13.29
N ILE A 185 -3.86 19.77 -11.95
CA ILE A 185 -2.94 20.52 -11.08
C ILE A 185 -1.49 20.13 -11.35
N GLN A 186 -1.19 18.83 -11.46
CA GLN A 186 0.16 18.33 -11.80
C GLN A 186 0.65 18.92 -13.11
N GLN A 187 -0.19 18.89 -14.16
CA GLN A 187 0.15 19.42 -15.47
C GLN A 187 0.40 20.93 -15.43
N LYS A 188 -0.49 21.70 -14.78
CA LYS A 188 -0.38 23.16 -14.69
C LYS A 188 0.87 23.60 -13.94
N LEU A 189 1.27 22.86 -12.91
CA LEU A 189 2.43 23.18 -12.09
C LEU A 189 3.71 22.48 -12.56
N ASN A 190 3.64 21.58 -13.54
CA ASN A 190 4.73 20.72 -13.98
C ASN A 190 5.38 19.95 -12.82
N ILE A 191 4.54 19.31 -11.99
CA ILE A 191 4.95 18.50 -10.83
C ILE A 191 4.30 17.11 -10.88
N ILE A 192 4.84 16.19 -10.08
CA ILE A 192 4.23 14.87 -9.85
C ILE A 192 4.00 14.72 -8.35
N PHE A 193 2.77 14.41 -7.96
CA PHE A 193 2.47 14.10 -6.57
C PHE A 193 2.76 12.63 -6.26
N LYS A 194 3.37 12.40 -5.11
CA LYS A 194 3.53 11.08 -4.50
C LYS A 194 2.51 10.92 -3.37
N PHE A 195 1.85 9.77 -3.33
CA PHE A 195 0.93 9.47 -2.25
C PHE A 195 1.68 9.29 -0.93
N VAL A 196 1.11 9.82 0.15
CA VAL A 196 1.52 9.54 1.52
C VAL A 196 0.27 9.36 2.40
N PRO A 197 0.32 8.52 3.46
CA PRO A 197 -0.79 8.38 4.41
C PRO A 197 -1.22 9.71 5.04
N SER A 198 -0.26 10.60 5.30
CA SER A 198 -0.50 11.90 5.93
C SER A 198 0.56 12.92 5.53
N ILE A 199 0.14 14.17 5.29
CA ILE A 199 1.05 15.30 5.00
C ILE A 199 1.75 15.81 6.27
N ASN A 200 1.13 15.64 7.45
CA ASN A 200 1.61 16.25 8.71
C ASN A 200 2.77 15.50 9.36
N ARG A 201 2.93 14.21 9.05
CA ARG A 201 4.07 13.45 9.52
C ARG A 201 5.09 13.50 8.42
N GLY A 202 6.27 14.03 8.75
CA GLY A 202 7.47 13.74 7.99
C GLY A 202 7.67 12.23 8.02
N LEU A 203 7.01 11.51 7.12
CA LEU A 203 7.61 10.34 6.55
C LEU A 203 8.86 10.88 5.85
N GLU A 204 9.95 10.94 6.62
CA GLU A 204 11.29 10.67 6.15
C GLU A 204 11.32 9.22 5.65
N VAL A 205 10.42 8.84 4.73
CA VAL A 205 10.79 7.83 3.76
C VAL A 205 12.06 8.42 3.19
N ALA A 206 13.18 7.72 3.34
CA ALA A 206 14.46 8.16 2.84
C ALA A 206 14.36 8.19 1.32
N TRP A 207 13.71 9.23 0.78
CA TRP A 207 13.85 9.65 -0.60
C TRP A 207 15.33 9.99 -0.65
N LYS A 208 16.14 9.04 -1.12
CA LYS A 208 17.60 9.18 -1.25
C LYS A 208 17.98 10.34 -2.17
N GLU A 209 16.99 10.99 -2.78
CA GLU A 209 17.12 12.11 -3.68
C GLU A 209 17.07 13.44 -2.92
N ARG A 210 18.06 14.31 -3.19
CA ARG A 210 18.09 15.72 -2.77
C ARG A 210 17.04 16.59 -3.50
N LYS A 211 16.00 15.97 -4.09
CA LYS A 211 14.98 16.64 -4.90
C LYS A 211 13.73 16.87 -4.06
N ILE A 212 13.04 17.96 -4.38
CA ILE A 212 11.75 18.30 -3.77
C ILE A 212 10.73 17.27 -4.26
N VAL A 213 10.07 16.60 -3.31
CA VAL A 213 9.00 15.64 -3.59
C VAL A 213 7.69 16.27 -3.16
N HIS A 214 6.78 16.47 -4.12
CA HIS A 214 5.43 16.95 -3.85
C HIS A 214 4.55 15.77 -3.45
N LYS A 215 3.71 15.97 -2.44
CA LYS A 215 2.96 14.90 -1.79
C LYS A 215 1.46 15.19 -1.81
N PHE A 216 0.66 14.14 -1.83
CA PHE A 216 -0.76 14.23 -1.53
C PHE A 216 -1.17 13.12 -0.55
N SER A 217 -2.19 13.39 0.26
CA SER A 217 -2.86 12.38 1.07
C SER A 217 -4.33 12.33 0.71
N MET A 218 -4.98 11.22 1.04
CA MET A 218 -6.42 11.03 0.79
C MET A 218 -7.17 10.58 2.04
N SER A 219 -8.49 10.68 1.97
CA SER A 219 -9.43 10.11 2.94
C SER A 219 -10.71 9.81 2.19
N ASN A 220 -11.19 8.56 2.26
CA ASN A 220 -12.37 8.08 1.54
C ASN A 220 -12.30 8.38 0.03
N LYS A 221 -11.16 8.04 -0.61
CA LYS A 221 -10.90 8.28 -2.04
C LYS A 221 -10.97 9.75 -2.50
N LYS A 222 -10.91 10.70 -1.57
CA LYS A 222 -10.85 12.15 -1.85
C LYS A 222 -9.57 12.74 -1.35
N VAL A 223 -9.05 13.75 -2.04
CA VAL A 223 -7.82 14.44 -1.63
C VAL A 223 -8.08 15.14 -0.30
N SER A 224 -7.28 14.79 0.70
CA SER A 224 -7.36 15.31 2.07
C SER A 224 -6.19 16.22 2.42
N GLY A 225 -5.08 16.10 1.68
CA GLY A 225 -3.89 16.90 1.90
C GLY A 225 -3.10 17.13 0.61
N LEU A 226 -2.55 18.33 0.45
CA LEU A 226 -1.71 18.70 -0.69
C LEU A 226 -0.44 19.42 -0.24
N ASP A 227 0.69 19.01 -0.81
CA ASP A 227 1.98 19.66 -0.64
C ASP A 227 2.44 20.35 -1.93
N LEU A 228 2.24 21.66 -1.96
CA LEU A 228 2.59 22.62 -3.01
C LEU A 228 3.79 23.48 -2.57
N PHE A 229 4.65 22.95 -1.72
CA PHE A 229 5.87 23.61 -1.29
C PHE A 229 6.79 23.91 -2.47
N ASN A 230 7.24 25.16 -2.60
CA ASN A 230 8.19 25.58 -3.64
C ASN A 230 7.74 25.26 -5.08
N CYS A 231 6.47 25.51 -5.37
CA CYS A 231 5.87 25.38 -6.70
C CYS A 231 5.87 26.69 -7.51
N ASN A 232 6.62 27.71 -7.09
CA ASN A 232 6.63 29.06 -7.68
C ASN A 232 5.24 29.69 -7.83
N LEU A 233 4.37 29.44 -6.86
CA LEU A 233 2.99 29.91 -6.90
C LEU A 233 2.92 31.44 -6.72
N THR A 234 2.05 32.09 -7.48
CA THR A 234 1.54 33.45 -7.19
C THR A 234 0.17 33.39 -6.51
N GLU A 235 -0.60 32.35 -6.82
CA GLU A 235 -1.89 32.00 -6.25
C GLU A 235 -2.08 30.47 -6.33
N LEU A 236 -3.05 29.93 -5.59
CA LEU A 236 -3.47 28.54 -5.78
C LEU A 236 -4.14 28.37 -7.15
N PRO A 237 -3.85 27.28 -7.90
CA PRO A 237 -4.62 26.94 -9.09
C PRO A 237 -6.12 26.85 -8.78
N ASP A 238 -6.99 27.43 -9.62
CA ASP A 238 -8.45 27.42 -9.41
C ASP A 238 -9.04 26.03 -9.14
N ASN A 239 -8.51 25.02 -9.82
CA ASN A 239 -8.88 23.62 -9.66
C ASN A 239 -8.65 23.10 -8.23
N THR A 240 -7.72 23.67 -7.47
CA THR A 240 -7.49 23.34 -6.06
C THR A 240 -8.77 23.54 -5.23
N PHE A 241 -9.59 24.55 -5.58
CA PHE A 241 -10.85 24.81 -4.89
C PHE A 241 -11.96 23.80 -5.23
N LYS A 242 -11.79 22.94 -6.24
CA LYS A 242 -12.72 21.84 -6.53
C LYS A 242 -12.56 20.67 -5.55
N LEU A 243 -11.37 20.51 -4.97
CA LEU A 243 -11.03 19.47 -3.99
C LEU A 243 -11.57 19.82 -2.60
N LYS A 244 -12.87 19.58 -2.38
CA LYS A 244 -13.58 20.06 -1.18
C LYS A 244 -13.18 19.35 0.11
N SER A 245 -12.64 18.15 0.05
CA SER A 245 -12.25 17.35 1.22
C SER A 245 -10.89 17.74 1.82
N ILE A 246 -10.20 18.72 1.25
CA ILE A 246 -8.88 19.14 1.74
C ILE A 246 -8.96 19.62 3.20
N LYS A 247 -8.09 19.03 4.02
CA LYS A 247 -7.87 19.35 5.43
C LYS A 247 -6.49 19.97 5.66
N VAL A 248 -5.51 19.68 4.82
CA VAL A 248 -4.13 20.15 4.95
C VAL A 248 -3.64 20.72 3.62
N ILE A 249 -3.08 21.93 3.65
CA ILE A 249 -2.36 22.50 2.51
C ILE A 249 -1.00 23.01 2.99
N ASN A 250 0.06 22.62 2.28
CA ASN A 250 1.37 23.25 2.37
C ASN A 250 1.65 24.04 1.10
N ILE A 251 1.80 25.35 1.23
CA ILE A 251 2.17 26.30 0.16
C ILE A 251 3.43 27.08 0.57
N GLY A 252 4.26 26.54 1.45
CA GLY A 252 5.48 27.22 1.88
C GLY A 252 6.48 27.42 0.72
N ARG A 253 7.41 28.37 0.91
CA ARG A 253 8.50 28.68 -0.02
C ARG A 253 8.02 29.01 -1.44
N ASN A 254 6.96 29.81 -1.54
CA ASN A 254 6.49 30.42 -2.77
C ASN A 254 6.67 31.95 -2.65
N PRO A 255 7.85 32.51 -3.02
CA PRO A 255 8.19 33.90 -2.75
C PRO A 255 7.25 34.90 -3.42
N SER A 256 6.66 34.55 -4.56
CA SER A 256 5.70 35.40 -5.27
C SER A 256 4.26 35.24 -4.79
N PHE A 257 4.00 34.34 -3.84
CA PHE A 257 2.68 34.13 -3.26
C PHE A 257 2.42 35.19 -2.20
N ASN A 258 1.50 36.12 -2.47
CA ASN A 258 1.12 37.16 -1.51
C ASN A 258 -0.15 36.73 -0.73
N MET A 259 0.04 36.30 0.51
CA MET A 259 -1.07 35.92 1.39
C MET A 259 -1.69 37.14 2.07
N THR A 260 -2.61 37.82 1.37
CA THR A 260 -3.38 38.93 1.97
C THR A 260 -4.50 38.40 2.89
N LEU A 261 -4.98 39.24 3.82
CA LEU A 261 -6.12 38.89 4.68
C LEU A 261 -7.40 38.58 3.89
N GLY A 262 -7.63 39.30 2.79
CA GLY A 262 -8.76 39.05 1.89
C GLY A 262 -8.67 37.68 1.24
N TYR A 263 -7.50 37.35 0.68
CA TYR A 263 -7.25 36.05 0.07
C TYR A 263 -7.39 34.90 1.09
N PHE A 264 -6.84 35.07 2.30
CA PHE A 264 -6.97 34.08 3.37
C PHE A 264 -8.44 33.79 3.71
N LYS A 265 -9.28 34.83 3.86
CA LYS A 265 -10.72 34.65 4.11
C LYS A 265 -11.40 33.89 2.97
N ASP A 266 -11.09 34.24 1.73
CA ASP A 266 -11.64 33.58 0.55
C ASP A 266 -11.26 32.11 0.47
N LEU A 267 -10.00 31.80 0.79
CA LEU A 267 -9.46 30.44 0.86
C LEU A 267 -10.19 29.59 1.90
N ILE A 268 -10.34 30.09 3.13
CA ILE A 268 -11.05 29.37 4.21
C ILE A 268 -12.54 29.18 3.86
N ASN A 269 -13.17 30.16 3.20
CA ASN A 269 -14.56 30.05 2.76
C ASN A 269 -14.75 28.98 1.67
N LYS A 270 -13.82 28.90 0.71
CA LYS A 270 -13.86 27.95 -0.41
C LYS A 270 -13.48 26.52 0.01
N LEU A 271 -12.60 26.38 1.00
CA LEU A 271 -12.08 25.13 1.57
C LEU A 271 -12.53 24.96 3.03
N LYS A 272 -13.84 24.76 3.23
CA LYS A 272 -14.49 24.75 4.56
C LYS A 272 -13.95 23.70 5.53
N HIS A 273 -13.26 22.66 5.04
CA HIS A 273 -12.69 21.60 5.85
C HIS A 273 -11.20 21.77 6.14
N LEU A 274 -10.59 22.86 5.67
CA LEU A 274 -9.18 23.15 5.90
C LEU A 274 -8.91 23.34 7.40
N LYS A 275 -7.98 22.56 7.93
CA LYS A 275 -7.54 22.59 9.33
C LYS A 275 -6.14 23.13 9.48
N ILE A 276 -5.27 22.83 8.51
CA ILE A 276 -3.84 23.16 8.57
C ILE A 276 -3.45 23.84 7.26
N LEU A 277 -2.88 25.04 7.38
CA LEU A 277 -2.31 25.79 6.28
C LEU A 277 -0.87 26.15 6.63
N VAL A 278 0.10 25.56 5.92
CA VAL A 278 1.52 25.91 6.02
C VAL A 278 1.85 26.88 4.89
N PHE A 279 2.31 28.09 5.22
CA PHE A 279 2.61 29.14 4.24
C PHE A 279 3.91 29.90 4.54
N SER A 280 4.81 29.27 5.29
CA SER A 280 6.10 29.88 5.67
C SER A 280 6.97 30.19 4.44
N GLN A 281 7.86 31.18 4.55
CA GLN A 281 8.78 31.57 3.46
C GLN A 281 8.07 32.08 2.18
N ASN A 282 6.90 32.69 2.35
CA ASN A 282 6.15 33.41 1.30
C ASN A 282 6.23 34.93 1.54
N GLN A 283 5.76 35.74 0.58
CA GLN A 283 5.49 37.15 0.85
C GLN A 283 4.25 37.28 1.76
N SER A 284 4.44 37.81 2.96
CA SER A 284 3.37 37.97 3.96
C SER A 284 3.29 39.40 4.47
N GLU A 285 3.07 40.35 3.57
CA GLU A 285 2.74 41.72 4.01
C GLU A 285 1.31 41.72 4.59
N ASN A 286 1.15 42.19 5.83
CA ASN A 286 -0.14 42.47 6.49
C ASN A 286 -0.98 41.29 6.99
N LEU A 287 -0.51 40.04 6.89
CA LEU A 287 -1.28 38.90 7.41
C LEU A 287 -1.24 38.79 8.95
N SER A 288 -0.08 39.09 9.56
CA SER A 288 0.17 38.92 11.00
C SER A 288 -0.75 39.77 11.89
N SER A 289 -1.05 41.01 11.51
CA SER A 289 -1.91 41.91 12.28
C SER A 289 -3.41 41.59 12.19
N GLY A 290 -3.82 40.86 11.15
CA GLY A 290 -5.22 40.51 10.88
C GLY A 290 -5.64 39.14 11.42
N ILE A 291 -4.73 38.15 11.40
CA ILE A 291 -5.03 36.76 11.84
C ILE A 291 -5.35 36.68 13.34
N GLU A 292 -4.64 37.43 14.20
CA GLU A 292 -4.88 37.42 15.65
C GLU A 292 -6.32 37.82 16.03
N LYS A 293 -6.96 38.67 15.22
CA LYS A 293 -8.36 39.08 15.42
C LYS A 293 -9.37 38.04 14.93
N LEU A 294 -8.98 37.19 13.97
CA LEU A 294 -9.83 36.12 13.42
C LEU A 294 -9.81 34.86 14.28
N LEU A 295 -8.66 34.50 14.86
CA LEU A 295 -8.51 33.33 15.74
C LEU A 295 -9.20 33.48 17.10
N LYS A 296 -9.53 34.72 17.53
CA LYS A 296 -10.26 34.99 18.79
C LYS A 296 -11.79 34.88 18.67
N LYS A 297 -12.33 34.56 17.49
CA LYS A 297 -13.78 34.56 17.22
C LYS A 297 -14.38 33.19 16.87
N ASN A 298 -13.59 32.11 16.94
CA ASN A 298 -14.03 30.72 16.88
C ASN A 298 -13.54 29.98 18.12
#